data_AF-A0A6J7QZI1-F1
#
_entry.id   AF-A0A6J7QZI1-F1
#
_cell.length_a   1.000
_cell.length_b   1.000
_cell.length_c   1.000
_cell.angle_alpha   90.00
_cell.angle_beta   90.00
_cell.angle_gamma   90.00
#
_symmetry.space_group_name_H-M   'P 1'
#
loop_
_entity.id
_entity.type
_entity.pdbx_description
1 polymer ?
#
loop_
_entity_poly.entity_id
_entity_poly.type
_entity_poly.pdbx_seq_one_letter_code
_entity_poly.pdbx_strand_id
1 'polypeptide(L)'
;MNLDSLLAIAPVILLVVLIAAVGFGIVRKQKNAKAPHEIAANNKTQPISAPRDIAPTQSAQEETKPVASAAQIPGTVDSVALSLDVPETMAARSAKLRDRLGRSQGSLGQVFRQVFSGSNIDESAWQELEDTLIMADLGVSAATGVVERLKTAVKKSGATSAPELIELAKQELTALVDGGYDRSLKTDRHDDRPAVVLTVGVNGTGKTTTTGKLARMLSAQDKDVLLGAADTFRAAAAEQLMTWGQRVGVPVIRGAEGSDPASVAFESVTAGIEQEVDVVLIDTAGRLHTKQGLMDELGKVYRVAGKNGEVDEVLLVIDATTGQNGLTQAKVFSEVVPVTGVVLSKLDGTAKGGIIVAIQDALGVPVKLVGLGEGPDDLAPFNAQDFVTGLLA
;
A
#
# COMPACT_ATOMS: atom_id res chain seq x y z
N MET A 1 59.19 -4.93 2.14
CA MET A 1 58.23 -5.83 1.47
C MET A 1 59.04 -6.99 0.92
N ASN A 2 58.78 -8.22 1.40
CA ASN A 2 59.50 -9.41 0.95
C ASN A 2 59.10 -9.75 -0.49
N LEU A 3 60.04 -10.31 -1.25
CA LEU A 3 59.87 -10.63 -2.67
C LEU A 3 58.68 -11.58 -2.92
N ASP A 4 58.38 -12.44 -1.94
CA ASP A 4 57.23 -13.35 -1.95
C ASP A 4 55.88 -12.64 -1.87
N SER A 5 55.82 -11.49 -1.18
CA SER A 5 54.62 -10.65 -1.12
C SER A 5 54.36 -9.93 -2.44
N LEU A 6 55.40 -9.63 -3.22
CA LEU A 6 55.27 -8.99 -4.54
C LEU A 6 54.73 -9.98 -5.59
N LEU A 7 55.18 -11.24 -5.52
CA LEU A 7 54.77 -12.31 -6.43
C LEU A 7 53.31 -12.73 -6.23
N ALA A 8 52.78 -12.62 -5.00
CA ALA A 8 51.38 -12.90 -4.71
C ALA A 8 50.41 -11.80 -5.19
N ILE A 9 50.86 -10.54 -5.28
CA ILE A 9 50.00 -9.39 -5.62
C ILE A 9 49.92 -9.16 -7.14
N ALA A 10 50.98 -9.48 -7.88
CA ALA A 10 51.04 -9.33 -9.33
C ALA A 10 49.87 -9.98 -10.12
N PRO A 11 49.45 -11.24 -9.85
CA PRO A 11 48.34 -11.84 -10.59
C PRO A 11 46.98 -11.20 -10.27
N VAL A 12 46.80 -10.67 -9.06
CA VAL A 12 45.56 -9.99 -8.64
C VAL A 12 45.40 -8.67 -9.38
N ILE A 13 46.48 -7.89 -9.50
CA ILE A 13 46.47 -6.63 -10.26
C ILE A 13 46.19 -6.89 -11.75
N LEU A 14 46.80 -7.93 -12.33
CA LEU A 14 46.57 -8.30 -13.73
C LEU A 14 45.09 -8.65 -13.99
N LEU A 15 44.47 -9.38 -13.06
CA LEU A 15 43.06 -9.77 -13.16
C LEU A 15 42.12 -8.55 -13.08
N VAL A 16 42.41 -7.60 -12.18
CA VAL A 16 41.61 -6.35 -12.05
C VAL A 16 41.70 -5.50 -13.32
N VAL A 17 42.89 -5.40 -13.93
CA VAL A 17 43.08 -4.66 -15.18
C VAL A 17 42.35 -5.33 -16.35
N LEU A 18 42.34 -6.65 -16.42
CA LEU A 18 41.60 -7.42 -17.44
C LEU A 18 40.09 -7.22 -17.32
N ILE A 19 39.55 -7.27 -16.10
CA ILE A 19 38.12 -7.04 -15.84
C ILE A 19 37.73 -5.59 -16.21
N ALA A 20 38.56 -4.61 -15.88
CA ALA A 20 38.33 -3.21 -16.24
C ALA A 20 38.34 -2.99 -17.77
N ALA A 21 39.26 -3.64 -18.50
CA ALA A 21 39.34 -3.53 -19.95
C ALA A 21 38.12 -4.15 -20.67
N VAL A 22 37.64 -5.29 -20.19
CA VAL A 22 36.43 -5.94 -20.73
C VAL A 22 35.18 -5.09 -20.44
N GLY A 23 35.06 -4.56 -19.23
CA GLY A 23 33.96 -3.66 -18.85
C GLY A 23 33.90 -2.40 -19.72
N PHE A 24 35.05 -1.79 -20.02
CA PHE A 24 35.12 -0.60 -20.86
C PHE A 24 34.77 -0.88 -22.34
N GLY A 25 35.11 -2.06 -22.86
CA GLY A 25 34.77 -2.48 -24.23
C GLY A 25 33.26 -2.67 -24.44
N ILE A 26 32.54 -3.20 -23.44
CA ILE A 26 31.10 -3.45 -23.50
C ILE A 26 30.30 -2.14 -23.46
N VAL A 27 30.68 -1.19 -22.59
CA VAL A 27 30.02 0.12 -22.47
C VAL A 27 30.16 0.94 -23.75
N ARG A 28 31.29 0.82 -24.44
CA ARG A 28 31.52 1.56 -25.70
C ARG A 28 30.72 1.00 -26.88
N LYS A 29 30.39 -0.30 -26.88
CA LYS A 29 29.58 -0.95 -27.93
C LYS A 29 28.09 -0.58 -27.82
N GLN A 30 27.58 -0.28 -26.62
CA GLN A 30 26.17 0.12 -26.43
C GLN A 30 25.87 1.58 -26.82
N LYS A 31 26.86 2.49 -26.81
CA LYS A 31 26.64 3.90 -27.17
C LYS A 31 26.50 4.16 -28.68
N ASN A 32 26.90 3.23 -29.54
CA ASN A 32 26.88 3.42 -31.01
C ASN A 32 25.63 2.85 -31.71
N ALA A 33 24.65 2.30 -30.98
CA ALA A 33 23.45 1.70 -31.56
C ALA A 33 22.19 2.47 -31.18
N LYS A 34 22.01 3.70 -31.70
CA LYS A 34 20.69 4.35 -31.79
C LYS A 34 20.73 5.52 -32.77
N ALA A 35 20.26 5.28 -33.98
CA ALA A 35 19.77 6.31 -34.90
C ALA A 35 18.27 6.02 -35.17
N PRO A 36 17.42 7.04 -35.40
CA PRO A 36 15.97 6.84 -35.51
C PRO A 36 15.53 6.49 -36.94
N HIS A 37 14.62 5.54 -37.08
CA HIS A 37 13.90 5.29 -38.33
C HIS A 37 12.61 6.13 -38.39
N GLU A 38 12.57 6.97 -39.40
CA GLU A 38 11.44 7.72 -39.94
C GLU A 38 10.50 6.77 -40.70
N ILE A 39 9.18 6.83 -40.47
CA ILE A 39 8.18 6.12 -41.29
C ILE A 39 7.30 7.15 -42.00
N ALA A 40 7.42 7.11 -43.32
CA ALA A 40 6.72 7.93 -44.30
C ALA A 40 5.26 7.51 -44.50
N ALA A 41 4.46 8.51 -44.88
CA ALA A 41 3.10 8.40 -45.39
C ALA A 41 3.03 7.62 -46.72
N ASN A 42 1.89 6.96 -46.98
CA ASN A 42 1.44 6.76 -48.36
C ASN A 42 -0.09 6.78 -48.50
N ASN A 43 -0.49 7.44 -49.58
CA ASN A 43 -1.82 7.82 -50.06
C ASN A 43 -2.67 6.64 -50.58
N LYS A 44 -4.00 6.82 -50.61
CA LYS A 44 -4.77 7.04 -51.87
C LYS A 44 -6.28 7.23 -51.64
N THR A 45 -6.73 8.42 -52.02
CA THR A 45 -8.10 8.88 -52.30
C THR A 45 -8.61 8.32 -53.64
N GLN A 46 -9.93 8.15 -53.81
CA GLN A 46 -10.75 8.70 -54.93
C GLN A 46 -12.27 8.40 -54.76
N PRO A 47 -13.18 9.16 -55.43
CA PRO A 47 -14.29 9.87 -54.74
C PRO A 47 -15.70 9.83 -55.43
N ILE A 48 -16.63 10.63 -54.87
CA ILE A 48 -17.83 11.31 -55.45
C ILE A 48 -19.15 10.53 -55.63
N SER A 49 -20.21 10.95 -54.92
CA SER A 49 -21.42 11.57 -55.52
C SER A 49 -22.48 12.04 -54.50
N ALA A 50 -23.01 13.23 -54.75
CA ALA A 50 -24.25 13.85 -54.26
C ALA A 50 -24.90 14.53 -55.51
N PRO A 51 -26.02 15.31 -55.47
CA PRO A 51 -26.99 15.64 -54.41
C PRO A 51 -28.48 15.69 -54.91
N ARG A 52 -29.38 16.36 -54.13
CA ARG A 52 -30.70 17.01 -54.46
C ARG A 52 -31.97 16.28 -53.95
N ASP A 53 -33.07 16.89 -53.47
CA ASP A 53 -33.50 18.29 -53.27
C ASP A 53 -34.91 18.36 -52.59
N ILE A 54 -35.19 19.46 -51.85
CA ILE A 54 -36.43 20.25 -51.56
C ILE A 54 -37.77 19.67 -50.99
N ALA A 55 -38.34 20.51 -50.10
CA ALA A 55 -39.64 20.48 -49.37
C ALA A 55 -40.89 20.79 -50.25
N PRO A 56 -42.14 20.87 -49.71
CA PRO A 56 -42.62 22.07 -48.96
C PRO A 56 -43.70 21.87 -47.85
N THR A 57 -43.94 22.99 -47.16
CA THR A 57 -44.78 23.34 -45.99
C THR A 57 -46.27 23.66 -46.30
N GLN A 58 -47.18 23.56 -45.30
CA GLN A 58 -48.36 24.43 -44.96
C GLN A 58 -49.32 23.66 -44.02
N SER A 59 -50.15 24.19 -43.11
CA SER A 59 -50.50 25.53 -42.59
C SER A 59 -51.26 25.37 -41.24
N ALA A 60 -51.46 26.46 -40.50
CA ALA A 60 -52.02 26.56 -39.16
C ALA A 60 -53.56 26.64 -39.07
N GLN A 61 -54.15 26.35 -37.89
CA GLN A 61 -55.26 27.13 -37.32
C GLN A 61 -55.51 26.85 -35.82
N GLU A 62 -56.05 27.88 -35.16
CA GLU A 62 -56.10 28.22 -33.74
C GLU A 62 -57.56 28.15 -33.21
N GLU A 63 -57.74 28.04 -31.88
CA GLU A 63 -58.93 28.36 -31.01
C GLU A 63 -59.02 27.34 -29.85
N THR A 64 -59.26 27.61 -28.55
CA THR A 64 -59.66 28.77 -27.72
C THR A 64 -59.28 28.51 -26.24
N LYS A 65 -59.13 29.58 -25.44
CA LYS A 65 -58.89 29.63 -23.96
C LYS A 65 -60.24 29.66 -23.17
N PRO A 66 -60.36 29.35 -21.85
CA PRO A 66 -59.62 30.03 -20.77
C PRO A 66 -59.25 29.28 -19.45
N VAL A 67 -58.05 29.61 -18.97
CA VAL A 67 -57.50 29.81 -17.60
C VAL A 67 -58.23 29.24 -16.36
N ALA A 68 -57.54 28.36 -15.60
CA ALA A 68 -57.35 28.48 -14.14
C ALA A 68 -56.21 27.61 -13.57
N SER A 69 -55.22 28.28 -12.96
CA SER A 69 -54.49 27.93 -11.73
C SER A 69 -53.41 26.82 -11.67
N ALA A 70 -52.20 27.28 -11.28
CA ALA A 70 -51.06 26.58 -10.66
C ALA A 70 -50.27 25.56 -11.50
N ALA A 71 -49.38 26.05 -12.37
CA ALA A 71 -48.36 25.24 -13.03
C ALA A 71 -47.12 25.05 -12.13
N GLN A 72 -46.87 23.79 -11.79
CA GLN A 72 -45.56 23.26 -11.40
C GLN A 72 -44.56 23.45 -12.56
N ILE A 73 -43.31 23.77 -12.24
CA ILE A 73 -42.22 23.83 -13.23
C ILE A 73 -41.72 22.38 -13.45
N PRO A 74 -41.78 21.82 -14.66
CA PRO A 74 -41.15 20.54 -14.98
C PRO A 74 -39.67 20.75 -15.28
N GLY A 75 -38.78 20.05 -14.58
CA GLY A 75 -37.34 20.05 -14.89
C GLY A 75 -36.37 19.94 -13.73
N THR A 76 -36.82 19.72 -12.49
CA THR A 76 -35.93 19.23 -11.43
C THR A 76 -35.56 17.79 -11.75
N VAL A 77 -34.33 17.58 -12.22
CA VAL A 77 -33.68 16.28 -12.06
C VAL A 77 -33.78 15.91 -10.59
N ASP A 78 -34.40 14.76 -10.30
CA ASP A 78 -34.35 14.16 -8.98
C ASP A 78 -32.88 14.10 -8.58
N SER A 79 -32.46 14.98 -7.67
CA SER A 79 -31.21 14.80 -6.95
C SER A 79 -31.42 13.55 -6.12
N VAL A 80 -31.05 12.39 -6.68
CA VAL A 80 -30.83 11.19 -5.90
C VAL A 80 -29.74 11.58 -4.91
N ALA A 81 -30.16 11.99 -3.70
CA ALA A 81 -29.26 12.14 -2.58
C ALA A 81 -28.62 10.77 -2.42
N LEU A 82 -27.39 10.62 -2.89
CA LEU A 82 -26.59 9.43 -2.61
C LEU A 82 -26.57 9.34 -1.09
N SER A 83 -27.22 8.31 -0.54
CA SER A 83 -27.19 8.05 0.89
C SER A 83 -25.73 7.87 1.28
N LEU A 84 -25.20 8.76 2.12
CA LEU A 84 -23.87 8.61 2.66
C LEU A 84 -23.77 7.24 3.35
N ASP A 85 -22.76 6.47 2.98
CA ASP A 85 -22.57 5.14 3.54
C ASP A 85 -21.98 5.29 4.95
N VAL A 86 -22.73 4.92 5.99
CA VAL A 86 -22.31 5.09 7.40
C VAL A 86 -21.15 4.15 7.70
N PRO A 87 -19.95 4.67 8.03
CA PRO A 87 -18.80 3.84 8.36
C PRO A 87 -18.99 2.95 9.58
N GLU A 88 -18.41 1.75 9.57
CA GLU A 88 -18.40 0.89 10.75
C GLU A 88 -17.52 1.45 11.88
N THR A 89 -17.86 1.10 13.13
CA THR A 89 -17.06 1.50 14.29
C THR A 89 -15.73 0.75 14.38
N MET A 90 -14.75 1.31 15.10
CA MET A 90 -13.45 0.66 15.33
C MET A 90 -13.58 -0.69 16.05
N ALA A 91 -14.56 -0.82 16.96
CA ALA A 91 -14.83 -2.07 17.67
C ALA A 91 -15.38 -3.17 16.73
N ALA A 92 -16.22 -2.80 15.76
CA ALA A 92 -16.71 -3.74 14.76
C ALA A 92 -15.57 -4.21 13.84
N ARG A 93 -14.68 -3.30 13.43
CA ARG A 93 -13.50 -3.62 12.61
C ARG A 93 -12.52 -4.55 13.35
N SER A 94 -12.25 -4.32 14.63
CA SER A 94 -11.38 -5.20 15.43
C SER A 94 -12.01 -6.57 15.72
N ALA A 95 -13.33 -6.65 15.87
CA ALA A 95 -14.04 -7.93 15.95
C ALA A 95 -13.91 -8.72 14.64
N LYS A 96 -14.09 -8.06 13.49
CA LYS A 96 -13.87 -8.67 12.17
C LYS A 96 -12.42 -9.12 11.96
N LEU A 97 -11.44 -8.36 12.45
CA LEU A 97 -10.03 -8.76 12.43
C LEU A 97 -9.82 -10.10 13.13
N ARG A 98 -10.26 -10.22 14.39
CA ARG A 98 -10.15 -11.46 15.16
C ARG A 98 -10.85 -12.63 14.46
N ASP A 99 -12.03 -12.39 13.92
CA ASP A 99 -12.82 -13.40 13.20
C ASP A 99 -12.16 -13.85 11.88
N ARG A 100 -11.64 -12.93 11.05
CA ARG A 100 -10.97 -13.30 9.79
C ARG A 100 -9.60 -13.93 10.01
N LEU A 101 -8.84 -13.47 10.99
CA LEU A 101 -7.58 -14.10 11.36
C LEU A 101 -7.80 -15.49 11.97
N GLY A 102 -8.83 -15.64 12.81
CA GLY A 102 -9.19 -16.94 13.37
C GLY A 102 -9.71 -17.94 12.33
N ARG A 103 -10.23 -17.46 11.18
CA ARG A 103 -10.57 -18.30 10.01
C ARG A 103 -9.37 -18.63 9.13
N SER A 104 -8.27 -17.87 9.24
CA SER A 104 -6.95 -18.28 8.73
C SER A 104 -6.38 -19.37 9.64
N GLN A 105 -7.13 -20.48 9.78
CA GLN A 105 -6.72 -21.77 10.35
C GLN A 105 -5.66 -22.39 9.42
N GLY A 106 -4.56 -21.67 9.27
CA GLY A 106 -3.50 -21.99 8.34
C GLY A 106 -2.73 -23.22 8.79
N SER A 107 -1.94 -23.75 7.86
CA SER A 107 -0.94 -24.80 8.11
C SER A 107 -0.03 -24.47 9.31
N LEU A 108 0.24 -23.19 9.58
CA LEU A 108 1.05 -22.76 10.72
C LEU A 108 0.47 -23.17 12.07
N GLY A 109 -0.79 -22.85 12.39
CA GLY A 109 -1.39 -23.23 13.68
C GLY A 109 -1.41 -24.76 13.88
N GLN A 110 -1.63 -25.53 12.80
CA GLN A 110 -1.53 -26.98 12.82
C GLN A 110 -0.11 -27.47 13.09
N VAL A 111 0.90 -26.90 12.44
CA VAL A 111 2.31 -27.26 12.66
C VAL A 111 2.76 -26.91 14.08
N PHE A 112 2.37 -25.75 14.61
CA PHE A 112 2.62 -25.40 16.02
C PHE A 112 2.01 -26.47 16.94
N ARG A 113 0.75 -26.86 16.72
CA ARG A 113 0.13 -27.95 17.51
C ARG A 113 0.86 -29.29 17.34
N GLN A 114 1.29 -29.64 16.14
CA GLN A 114 2.02 -30.89 15.88
C GLN A 114 3.35 -30.91 16.65
N VAL A 115 4.17 -29.86 16.48
CA VAL A 115 5.48 -29.69 17.13
C VAL A 115 5.34 -29.71 18.65
N PHE A 116 4.30 -29.06 19.20
CA PHE A 116 4.08 -28.97 20.65
C PHE A 116 3.23 -30.10 21.25
N SER A 117 2.68 -31.01 20.43
CA SER A 117 1.90 -32.17 20.93
C SER A 117 2.77 -33.35 21.40
N GLY A 118 4.06 -33.37 21.02
CA GLY A 118 5.01 -34.40 21.44
C GLY A 118 5.41 -34.26 22.91
N SER A 119 5.68 -35.39 23.58
CA SER A 119 6.15 -35.42 24.97
C SER A 119 7.59 -34.91 25.14
N ASN A 120 8.37 -34.89 24.06
CA ASN A 120 9.68 -34.24 23.97
C ASN A 120 9.80 -33.58 22.59
N ILE A 121 10.18 -32.31 22.56
CA ILE A 121 10.46 -31.60 21.30
C ILE A 121 11.92 -31.85 20.93
N ASP A 122 12.14 -32.69 19.93
CA ASP A 122 13.48 -32.98 19.42
C ASP A 122 13.94 -31.98 18.35
N GLU A 123 15.18 -32.09 17.90
CA GLU A 123 15.75 -31.18 16.91
C GLU A 123 15.02 -31.25 15.55
N SER A 124 14.48 -32.42 15.19
CA SER A 124 13.68 -32.56 13.97
C SER A 124 12.38 -31.76 14.02
N ALA A 125 11.69 -31.74 15.16
CA ALA A 125 10.47 -30.95 15.32
C ALA A 125 10.76 -29.45 15.22
N TRP A 126 11.90 -29.00 15.73
CA TRP A 126 12.33 -27.61 15.57
C TRP A 126 12.68 -27.25 14.12
N GLN A 127 13.34 -28.16 13.40
CA GLN A 127 13.64 -27.97 11.98
C GLN A 127 12.35 -27.91 11.13
N GLU A 128 11.38 -28.79 11.40
CA GLU A 128 10.07 -28.78 10.72
C GLU A 128 9.33 -27.45 10.95
N LEU A 129 9.40 -26.92 12.17
CA LEU A 129 8.85 -25.60 12.50
C LEU A 129 9.56 -24.49 11.69
N GLU A 130 10.89 -24.50 11.64
CA GLU A 130 11.68 -23.53 10.89
C GLU A 130 11.33 -23.56 9.39
N ASP A 131 11.32 -24.75 8.79
CA ASP A 131 10.99 -24.95 7.38
C ASP A 131 9.58 -24.45 7.06
N THR A 132 8.63 -24.71 7.96
CA THR A 132 7.25 -24.22 7.84
C THR A 132 7.17 -22.70 7.89
N LEU A 133 7.91 -22.07 8.81
CA LEU A 133 7.98 -20.61 8.89
C LEU A 133 8.60 -20.01 7.62
N ILE A 134 9.63 -20.64 7.05
CA ILE A 134 10.22 -20.22 5.78
C ILE A 134 9.19 -20.33 4.64
N MET A 135 8.47 -21.44 4.56
CA MET A 135 7.39 -21.65 3.57
C MET A 135 6.24 -20.66 3.72
N ALA A 136 6.03 -20.12 4.93
CA ALA A 136 5.06 -19.07 5.21
C ALA A 136 5.56 -17.63 4.92
N ASP A 137 6.64 -17.50 4.14
CA ASP A 137 7.24 -16.24 3.69
C ASP A 137 7.86 -15.37 4.80
N LEU A 138 8.16 -15.92 5.99
CA LEU A 138 9.00 -15.20 6.97
C LEU A 138 10.42 -14.94 6.42
N GLY A 139 10.91 -15.84 5.57
CA GLY A 139 12.31 -15.86 5.16
C GLY A 139 13.22 -16.49 6.22
N VAL A 140 14.40 -16.92 5.78
CA VAL A 140 15.32 -17.76 6.58
C VAL A 140 15.71 -17.07 7.89
N SER A 141 16.23 -15.84 7.82
CA SER A 141 16.73 -15.14 9.00
C SER A 141 15.67 -14.95 10.10
N ALA A 142 14.44 -14.59 9.72
CA ALA A 142 13.36 -14.38 10.68
C ALA A 142 12.85 -15.71 11.25
N ALA A 143 12.73 -16.75 10.41
CA ALA A 143 12.34 -18.09 10.85
C ALA A 143 13.34 -18.68 11.87
N THR A 144 14.64 -18.64 11.57
CA THR A 144 15.69 -19.08 12.49
C THR A 144 15.63 -18.30 13.82
N GLY A 145 15.46 -16.97 13.75
CA GLY A 145 15.36 -16.13 14.94
C GLY A 145 14.15 -16.47 15.83
N VAL A 146 13.00 -16.77 15.21
CA VAL A 146 11.79 -17.22 15.91
C VAL A 146 12.03 -18.55 16.62
N VAL A 147 12.58 -19.54 15.91
CA VAL A 147 12.81 -20.88 16.48
C VAL A 147 13.80 -20.84 17.63
N GLU A 148 14.92 -20.11 17.50
CA GLU A 148 15.90 -19.99 18.57
C GLU A 148 15.35 -19.27 19.81
N ARG A 149 14.50 -18.25 19.62
CA ARG A 149 13.76 -17.60 20.72
C ARG A 149 12.85 -18.59 21.43
N LEU A 150 12.06 -19.37 20.69
CA LEU A 150 11.16 -20.39 21.26
C LEU A 150 11.93 -21.49 22.00
N LYS A 151 12.99 -22.05 21.39
CA LYS A 151 13.88 -23.02 22.04
C LYS A 151 14.41 -22.51 23.38
N THR A 152 14.84 -21.25 23.41
CA THR A 152 15.37 -20.60 24.62
C THR A 152 14.28 -20.43 25.68
N ALA A 153 13.08 -19.99 25.27
CA ALA A 153 11.95 -19.81 26.16
C ALA A 153 11.51 -21.13 26.79
N VAL A 154 11.40 -22.21 26.00
CA VAL A 154 11.03 -23.56 26.48
C VAL A 154 12.05 -24.08 27.50
N LYS A 155 13.35 -23.95 27.20
CA LYS A 155 14.43 -24.34 28.13
C LYS A 155 14.36 -23.57 29.45
N LYS A 156 13.98 -22.28 29.41
CA LYS A 156 13.90 -21.42 30.59
C LYS A 156 12.65 -21.67 31.44
N SER A 157 11.50 -21.89 30.80
CA SER A 157 10.23 -22.09 31.50
C SER A 157 10.10 -23.50 32.09
N GLY A 158 10.73 -24.51 31.47
CA GLY A 158 10.50 -25.90 31.82
C GLY A 158 9.10 -26.39 31.45
N ALA A 159 8.41 -25.69 30.54
CA ALA A 159 7.10 -26.11 30.03
C ALA A 159 7.20 -27.49 29.37
N THR A 160 6.26 -28.38 29.72
CA THR A 160 6.28 -29.79 29.26
C THR A 160 4.95 -30.25 28.68
N SER A 161 3.87 -29.51 28.95
CA SER A 161 2.57 -29.82 28.38
C SER A 161 2.30 -29.00 27.12
N ALA A 162 1.58 -29.60 26.16
CA ALA A 162 1.21 -28.91 24.91
C ALA A 162 0.48 -27.56 25.13
N PRO A 163 -0.46 -27.43 26.09
CA PRO A 163 -1.09 -26.14 26.37
C PRO A 163 -0.11 -25.07 26.88
N GLU A 164 0.83 -25.45 27.77
CA GLU A 164 1.86 -24.52 28.27
C GLU A 164 2.80 -24.07 27.15
N LEU A 165 3.19 -25.00 26.27
CA LEU A 165 4.08 -24.70 25.14
C LEU A 165 3.43 -23.77 24.11
N ILE A 166 2.15 -23.99 23.80
CA ILE A 166 1.37 -23.10 22.92
C ILE A 166 1.24 -21.71 23.54
N GLU A 167 0.96 -21.63 24.84
CA GLU A 167 0.83 -20.34 25.53
C GLU A 167 2.17 -19.60 25.58
N LEU A 168 3.27 -20.31 25.83
CA LEU A 168 4.61 -19.75 25.75
C LEU A 168 4.94 -19.25 24.34
N ALA A 169 4.59 -20.01 23.31
CA ALA A 169 4.77 -19.59 21.93
C ALA A 169 3.94 -18.33 21.60
N LYS A 170 2.69 -18.26 22.06
CA LYS A 170 1.86 -17.05 21.93
C LYS A 170 2.53 -15.83 22.57
N GLN A 171 3.05 -15.97 23.79
CA GLN A 171 3.71 -14.87 24.50
C GLN A 171 4.97 -14.40 23.75
N GLU A 172 5.84 -15.32 23.34
CA GLU A 172 7.09 -15.01 22.65
C GLU A 172 6.87 -14.40 21.26
N LEU A 173 5.93 -14.95 20.49
CA LEU A 173 5.58 -14.40 19.18
C LEU A 173 4.89 -13.04 19.31
N THR A 174 4.04 -12.85 20.32
CA THR A 174 3.39 -11.54 20.55
C THR A 174 4.44 -10.50 20.90
N ALA A 175 5.39 -10.81 21.79
CA ALA A 175 6.48 -9.90 22.13
C ALA A 175 7.35 -9.56 20.92
N LEU A 176 7.63 -10.55 20.06
CA LEU A 176 8.39 -10.34 18.82
C LEU A 176 7.65 -9.44 17.82
N VAL A 177 6.36 -9.71 17.60
CA VAL A 177 5.53 -8.94 16.67
C VAL A 177 5.27 -7.54 17.20
N ASP A 178 5.00 -7.38 18.49
CA ASP A 178 4.77 -6.08 19.12
C ASP A 178 6.01 -5.20 19.04
N GLY A 179 7.18 -5.73 19.43
CA GLY A 179 8.48 -5.07 19.31
C GLY A 179 8.63 -3.75 20.09
N GLY A 180 7.64 -3.39 20.92
CA GLY A 180 7.60 -2.09 21.60
C GLY A 180 7.36 -0.90 20.66
N TYR A 181 6.87 -1.14 19.44
CA TYR A 181 6.63 -0.08 18.47
C TYR A 181 5.37 0.73 18.81
N ASP A 182 5.42 2.04 18.60
CA ASP A 182 4.22 2.88 18.58
C ASP A 182 3.45 2.68 17.27
N ARG A 183 2.24 2.12 17.38
CA ARG A 183 1.35 1.83 16.24
C ARG A 183 0.24 2.85 16.06
N SER A 184 0.24 3.93 16.84
CA SER A 184 -0.70 5.02 16.66
C SER A 184 -0.55 5.65 15.27
N LEU A 185 -1.66 6.05 14.66
CA LEU A 185 -1.64 6.79 13.40
C LEU A 185 -1.50 8.28 13.73
N LYS A 186 -0.46 8.92 13.21
CA LYS A 186 -0.24 10.36 13.37
C LYS A 186 -1.20 11.14 12.48
N THR A 187 -2.45 11.20 12.92
CA THR A 187 -3.60 11.78 12.19
C THR A 187 -4.30 12.87 12.99
N ASP A 188 -3.71 13.31 14.10
CA ASP A 188 -4.27 14.36 14.95
C ASP A 188 -3.86 15.72 14.39
N ARG A 189 -4.83 16.61 14.30
CA ARG A 189 -4.65 17.98 13.80
C ARG A 189 -3.66 18.74 14.68
N HIS A 190 -2.83 19.58 14.06
CA HIS A 190 -1.99 20.55 14.76
C HIS A 190 -2.73 21.88 14.88
N ASP A 191 -2.27 22.77 15.77
CA ASP A 191 -2.91 24.07 16.01
C ASP A 191 -3.04 24.92 14.74
N ASP A 192 -2.07 24.84 13.83
CA ASP A 192 -1.94 25.67 12.63
C ASP A 192 -2.14 24.92 11.30
N ARG A 193 -2.30 23.58 11.33
CA ARG A 193 -2.38 22.76 10.11
C ARG A 193 -3.02 21.38 10.34
N PRO A 194 -3.55 20.73 9.29
CA PRO A 194 -3.94 19.33 9.36
C PRO A 194 -2.72 18.41 9.56
N ALA A 195 -2.99 17.20 10.06
CA ALA A 195 -2.04 16.09 9.90
C ALA A 195 -1.91 15.73 8.41
N VAL A 196 -0.68 15.52 7.93
CA VAL A 196 -0.41 15.15 6.54
C VAL A 196 0.07 13.71 6.46
N VAL A 197 -0.69 12.87 5.76
CA VAL A 197 -0.41 11.44 5.60
C VAL A 197 -0.17 11.12 4.12
N LEU A 198 0.98 10.53 3.80
CA LEU A 198 1.31 10.06 2.46
C LEU A 198 1.16 8.54 2.38
N THR A 199 0.35 8.05 1.44
CA THR A 199 0.24 6.62 1.13
C THR A 199 1.14 6.28 -0.05
N VAL A 200 2.15 5.44 0.20
CA VAL A 200 3.19 5.07 -0.77
C VAL A 200 3.26 3.56 -0.98
N GLY A 201 4.00 3.11 -2.00
CA GLY A 201 4.19 1.69 -2.30
C GLY A 201 3.95 1.32 -3.75
N VAL A 202 4.03 0.02 -4.04
CA VAL A 202 4.09 -0.49 -5.42
C VAL A 202 2.71 -0.56 -6.06
N ASN A 203 2.66 -0.57 -7.39
CA ASN A 203 1.41 -0.80 -8.11
C ASN A 203 0.78 -2.14 -7.75
N GLY A 204 -0.55 -2.16 -7.66
CA GLY A 204 -1.31 -3.38 -7.36
C GLY A 204 -1.34 -3.78 -5.88
N THR A 205 -0.61 -3.09 -5.00
CA THR A 205 -0.63 -3.35 -3.54
C THR A 205 -1.86 -2.78 -2.84
N GLY A 206 -2.73 -2.05 -3.54
CA GLY A 206 -3.97 -1.53 -2.99
C GLY A 206 -3.88 -0.13 -2.37
N LYS A 207 -2.86 0.69 -2.69
CA LYS A 207 -2.70 2.07 -2.18
C LYS A 207 -3.97 2.93 -2.22
N THR A 208 -4.53 3.18 -3.40
CA THR A 208 -5.73 3.99 -3.58
C THR A 208 -6.91 3.46 -2.78
N THR A 209 -7.07 2.13 -2.76
CA THR A 209 -8.08 1.45 -1.94
C THR A 209 -7.83 1.67 -0.44
N THR A 210 -6.60 1.50 0.02
CA THR A 210 -6.20 1.76 1.42
C THR A 210 -6.44 3.21 1.80
N THR A 211 -6.08 4.18 0.95
CA THR A 211 -6.31 5.61 1.21
C THR A 211 -7.81 5.91 1.35
N GLY A 212 -8.65 5.35 0.48
CA GLY A 212 -10.11 5.49 0.58
C GLY A 212 -10.70 4.84 1.84
N LYS A 213 -10.26 3.62 2.18
CA LYS A 213 -10.67 2.94 3.42
C LYS A 213 -10.19 3.68 4.68
N LEU A 214 -8.99 4.26 4.64
CA LEU A 214 -8.46 5.08 5.72
C LEU A 214 -9.28 6.35 5.91
N ALA A 215 -9.65 7.04 4.82
CA ALA A 215 -10.55 8.19 4.89
C ALA A 215 -11.89 7.83 5.56
N ARG A 216 -12.48 6.70 5.14
CA ARG A 216 -13.70 6.16 5.77
C ARG A 216 -13.49 5.83 7.25
N MET A 217 -12.35 5.26 7.61
CA MET A 217 -12.02 4.91 8.99
C MET A 217 -11.84 6.14 9.90
N LEU A 218 -11.24 7.21 9.38
CA LEU A 218 -11.06 8.47 10.12
C LEU A 218 -12.37 9.28 10.17
N SER A 219 -13.17 9.27 9.11
CA SER A 219 -14.52 9.86 9.12
C SER A 219 -15.44 9.17 10.13
N ALA A 220 -15.28 7.85 10.33
CA ALA A 220 -15.97 7.09 11.38
C ALA A 220 -15.58 7.50 12.81
N GLN A 221 -14.48 8.24 12.95
CA GLN A 221 -13.96 8.77 14.20
C GLN A 221 -14.23 10.27 14.32
N ASP A 222 -15.20 10.78 13.54
CA ASP A 222 -15.60 12.18 13.49
C ASP A 222 -14.46 13.15 13.12
N LYS A 223 -13.46 12.67 12.37
CA LYS A 223 -12.40 13.53 11.81
C LYS A 223 -12.80 14.11 10.47
N ASP A 224 -12.52 15.39 10.27
CA ASP A 224 -12.61 16.05 8.98
C ASP A 224 -11.43 15.63 8.10
N VAL A 225 -11.71 14.94 7.00
CA VAL A 225 -10.70 14.39 6.09
C VAL A 225 -10.72 15.16 4.77
N LEU A 226 -9.56 15.36 4.17
CA LEU A 226 -9.41 15.76 2.77
C LEU A 226 -8.51 14.76 2.03
N LEU A 227 -8.88 14.40 0.79
CA LEU A 227 -8.10 13.49 -0.06
C LEU A 227 -7.32 14.25 -1.14
N GLY A 228 -6.06 13.89 -1.36
CA GLY A 228 -5.24 14.38 -2.47
C GLY A 228 -4.92 13.27 -3.48
N ALA A 229 -5.36 13.44 -4.73
CA ALA A 229 -5.15 12.47 -5.82
C ALA A 229 -3.83 12.69 -6.56
N ALA A 230 -2.69 12.41 -5.90
CA ALA A 230 -1.36 12.61 -6.48
C ALA A 230 -0.86 11.43 -7.37
N ASP A 231 -1.61 10.33 -7.55
CA ASP A 231 -1.37 9.35 -8.63
C ASP A 231 -1.87 9.90 -9.97
N THR A 232 -1.19 10.94 -10.49
CA THR A 232 -1.60 11.67 -11.70
C THR A 232 -1.32 10.91 -13.01
N PHE A 233 -0.55 9.83 -12.95
CA PHE A 233 -0.24 8.95 -14.09
C PHE A 233 -1.35 7.96 -14.42
N ARG A 234 -2.28 7.73 -13.49
CA ARG A 234 -3.37 6.77 -13.66
C ARG A 234 -4.68 7.52 -13.50
N ALA A 235 -5.27 7.97 -14.61
CA ALA A 235 -6.58 8.61 -14.60
C ALA A 235 -7.62 7.82 -13.79
N ALA A 236 -7.65 6.49 -13.97
CA ALA A 236 -8.52 5.60 -13.21
C ALA A 236 -8.26 5.57 -11.69
N ALA A 237 -7.03 5.85 -11.23
CA ALA A 237 -6.73 5.93 -9.79
C ALA A 237 -7.34 7.18 -9.17
N ALA A 238 -7.22 8.33 -9.84
CA ALA A 238 -7.87 9.58 -9.42
C ALA A 238 -9.40 9.44 -9.40
N GLU A 239 -10.00 8.82 -10.43
CA GLU A 239 -11.45 8.53 -10.47
C GLU A 239 -11.89 7.58 -9.36
N GLN A 240 -11.09 6.54 -9.09
CA GLN A 240 -11.34 5.63 -7.99
C GLN A 240 -11.30 6.37 -6.65
N LEU A 241 -10.32 7.24 -6.41
CA LEU A 241 -10.23 8.02 -5.18
C LEU A 241 -11.37 9.03 -5.04
N MET A 242 -11.80 9.67 -6.13
CA MET A 242 -13.01 10.52 -6.14
C MET A 242 -14.26 9.73 -5.75
N THR A 243 -14.41 8.51 -6.27
CA THR A 243 -15.55 7.64 -5.92
C THR A 243 -15.54 7.30 -4.43
N TRP A 244 -14.36 7.08 -3.84
CA TRP A 244 -14.22 6.93 -2.38
C TRP A 244 -14.64 8.19 -1.64
N GLY A 245 -14.13 9.35 -2.04
CA GLY A 245 -14.49 10.64 -1.43
C GLY A 245 -16.01 10.89 -1.47
N GLN A 246 -16.64 10.69 -2.63
CA GLN A 246 -18.09 10.84 -2.78
C GLN A 246 -18.91 9.90 -1.90
N ARG A 247 -18.48 8.63 -1.75
CA ARG A 247 -19.18 7.65 -0.91
C ARG A 247 -19.14 7.98 0.58
N VAL A 248 -18.02 8.57 1.03
CA VAL A 248 -17.79 8.92 2.44
C VAL A 248 -18.24 10.36 2.75
N GLY A 249 -18.38 11.22 1.75
CA GLY A 249 -18.68 12.64 1.93
C GLY A 249 -17.43 13.51 2.14
N VAL A 250 -16.27 13.05 1.67
CA VAL A 250 -14.97 13.69 1.86
C VAL A 250 -14.51 14.43 0.59
N PRO A 251 -14.06 15.69 0.69
CA PRO A 251 -13.53 16.44 -0.45
C PRO A 251 -12.26 15.79 -1.04
N VAL A 252 -12.13 15.88 -2.37
CA VAL A 252 -10.97 15.34 -3.10
C VAL A 252 -10.35 16.42 -3.98
N ILE A 253 -9.08 16.72 -3.75
CA ILE A 253 -8.26 17.59 -4.59
C ILE A 253 -7.60 16.74 -5.68
N ARG A 254 -7.76 17.16 -6.93
CA ARG A 254 -7.15 16.51 -8.09
C ARG A 254 -6.63 17.55 -9.07
N GLY A 255 -5.47 17.29 -9.66
CA GLY A 255 -5.00 18.03 -10.83
C GLY A 255 -5.59 17.50 -12.14
N ALA A 256 -5.24 18.13 -13.25
CA ALA A 256 -5.49 17.59 -14.58
C ALA A 256 -4.71 16.27 -14.80
N GLU A 257 -5.14 15.43 -15.75
CA GLU A 257 -4.40 14.23 -16.11
C GLU A 257 -2.96 14.59 -16.56
N GLY A 258 -1.96 13.88 -16.02
CA GLY A 258 -0.55 14.19 -16.28
C GLY A 258 -0.02 15.45 -15.59
N SER A 259 -0.78 16.06 -14.68
CA SER A 259 -0.27 17.12 -13.80
C SER A 259 0.86 16.63 -12.90
N ASP A 260 1.69 17.56 -12.42
CA ASP A 260 2.78 17.27 -11.49
C ASP A 260 2.21 16.79 -10.14
N PRO A 261 2.47 15.53 -9.70
CA PRO A 261 1.99 15.01 -8.42
C PRO A 261 2.32 15.89 -7.22
N ALA A 262 3.49 16.51 -7.23
CA ALA A 262 3.93 17.37 -6.14
C ALA A 262 3.07 18.64 -6.04
N SER A 263 2.59 19.16 -7.17
CA SER A 263 1.68 20.32 -7.20
C SER A 263 0.32 19.94 -6.60
N VAL A 264 -0.23 18.77 -6.96
CA VAL A 264 -1.48 18.26 -6.36
C VAL A 264 -1.33 18.06 -4.84
N ALA A 265 -0.19 17.52 -4.40
CA ALA A 265 0.09 17.37 -2.97
C ALA A 265 0.14 18.72 -2.23
N PHE A 266 0.80 19.73 -2.81
CA PHE A 266 0.85 21.09 -2.25
C PHE A 266 -0.54 21.73 -2.14
N GLU A 267 -1.32 21.64 -3.20
CA GLU A 267 -2.70 22.17 -3.24
C GLU A 267 -3.59 21.46 -2.22
N SER A 268 -3.42 20.15 -2.04
CA SER A 268 -4.17 19.36 -1.06
C SER A 268 -3.89 19.83 0.37
N VAL A 269 -2.62 20.03 0.73
CA VAL A 269 -2.24 20.53 2.06
C VAL A 269 -2.72 21.96 2.27
N THR A 270 -2.57 22.83 1.26
CA THR A 270 -3.03 24.21 1.32
C THR A 270 -4.55 24.29 1.52
N ALA A 271 -5.31 23.54 0.73
CA ALA A 271 -6.76 23.45 0.87
C ALA A 271 -7.19 22.89 2.23
N GLY A 272 -6.44 21.91 2.77
CA GLY A 272 -6.71 21.36 4.10
C GLY A 272 -6.49 22.38 5.23
N ILE A 273 -5.48 23.25 5.11
CA ILE A 273 -5.26 24.36 6.05
C ILE A 273 -6.43 25.37 5.95
N GLU A 274 -6.78 25.79 4.74
CA GLU A 274 -7.86 26.77 4.51
C GLU A 274 -9.23 26.28 4.97
N GLN A 275 -9.49 24.97 4.83
CA GLN A 275 -10.74 24.33 5.26
C GLN A 275 -10.71 23.87 6.72
N GLU A 276 -9.58 24.05 7.41
CA GLU A 276 -9.42 23.65 8.80
C GLU A 276 -9.77 22.17 9.06
N VAL A 277 -9.42 21.29 8.11
CA VAL A 277 -9.65 19.84 8.27
C VAL A 277 -8.68 19.25 9.29
N ASP A 278 -9.00 18.09 9.85
CA ASP A 278 -8.11 17.40 10.78
C ASP A 278 -6.93 16.73 10.06
N VAL A 279 -7.19 16.16 8.89
CA VAL A 279 -6.21 15.30 8.20
C VAL A 279 -6.31 15.39 6.68
N VAL A 280 -5.16 15.46 6.02
CA VAL A 280 -4.99 15.37 4.56
C VAL A 280 -4.33 14.04 4.21
N LEU A 281 -5.01 13.19 3.44
CA LEU A 281 -4.50 11.91 2.97
C LEU A 281 -4.12 12.00 1.49
N ILE A 282 -2.87 11.73 1.14
CA ILE A 282 -2.34 11.87 -0.22
C ILE A 282 -2.04 10.49 -0.82
N ASP A 283 -2.73 10.12 -1.90
CA ASP A 283 -2.48 8.90 -2.68
C ASP A 283 -1.40 9.15 -3.74
N THR A 284 -0.30 8.38 -3.73
CA THR A 284 0.81 8.56 -4.69
C THR A 284 0.88 7.45 -5.73
N ALA A 285 1.61 7.71 -6.83
CA ALA A 285 1.94 6.68 -7.81
C ALA A 285 2.84 5.56 -7.24
N GLY A 286 2.89 4.39 -7.92
CA GLY A 286 3.65 3.21 -7.48
C GLY A 286 4.42 2.42 -8.54
N ARG A 287 4.75 3.02 -9.68
CA ARG A 287 5.40 2.37 -10.84
C ARG A 287 6.90 2.05 -10.60
N LEU A 288 7.23 1.05 -9.79
CA LEU A 288 8.62 0.73 -9.43
C LEU A 288 9.53 0.34 -10.62
N HIS A 289 8.98 -0.11 -11.75
CA HIS A 289 9.74 -0.58 -12.90
C HIS A 289 10.56 0.52 -13.61
N THR A 290 10.27 1.81 -13.35
CA THR A 290 11.07 2.96 -13.80
C THR A 290 11.78 3.59 -12.60
N LYS A 291 12.70 2.84 -11.98
CA LYS A 291 13.30 3.12 -10.65
C LYS A 291 13.76 4.56 -10.43
N GLN A 292 14.39 5.21 -11.42
CA GLN A 292 14.95 6.55 -11.21
C GLN A 292 13.87 7.65 -11.19
N GLY A 293 13.05 7.73 -12.24
CA GLY A 293 12.07 8.81 -12.37
C GLY A 293 10.97 8.80 -11.29
N LEU A 294 10.50 7.60 -10.90
CA LEU A 294 9.47 7.51 -9.85
C LEU A 294 10.01 7.92 -8.48
N MET A 295 11.24 7.52 -8.14
CA MET A 295 11.78 7.79 -6.81
C MET A 295 12.12 9.27 -6.65
N ASP A 296 12.66 9.91 -7.69
CA ASP A 296 12.87 11.36 -7.72
C ASP A 296 11.54 12.11 -7.56
N GLU A 297 10.49 11.63 -8.21
CA GLU A 297 9.14 12.18 -8.10
C GLU A 297 8.52 11.97 -6.71
N LEU A 298 8.64 10.78 -6.13
CA LEU A 298 8.15 10.51 -4.78
C LEU A 298 8.85 11.39 -3.74
N GLY A 299 10.18 11.53 -3.84
CA GLY A 299 10.94 12.43 -2.99
C GLY A 299 10.54 13.90 -3.19
N LYS A 300 10.20 14.31 -4.42
CA LYS A 300 9.63 15.63 -4.71
C LYS A 300 8.26 15.81 -4.06
N VAL A 301 7.35 14.84 -4.17
CA VAL A 301 6.02 14.87 -3.53
C VAL A 301 6.14 15.02 -2.01
N TYR A 302 6.97 14.19 -1.36
CA TYR A 302 7.21 14.26 0.09
C TYR A 302 7.69 15.66 0.52
N ARG A 303 8.73 16.19 -0.15
CA ARG A 303 9.29 17.50 0.16
C ARG A 303 8.29 18.64 -0.07
N VAL A 304 7.45 18.54 -1.09
CA VAL A 304 6.50 19.60 -1.45
C VAL A 304 5.26 19.56 -0.55
N ALA A 305 4.75 18.37 -0.21
CA ALA A 305 3.73 18.21 0.83
C ALA A 305 4.21 18.77 2.18
N GLY A 306 5.50 18.60 2.46
CA GLY A 306 6.16 19.09 3.68
C GLY A 306 6.42 20.61 3.77
N LYS A 307 5.99 21.43 2.80
CA LYS A 307 6.34 22.87 2.77
C LYS A 307 5.56 23.72 3.78
N ASN A 308 4.33 23.33 4.09
CA ASN A 308 3.45 24.07 5.01
C ASN A 308 3.36 23.36 6.38
N GLY A 309 4.36 22.54 6.71
CA GLY A 309 4.40 21.66 7.87
C GLY A 309 4.98 20.29 7.51
N GLU A 310 5.61 19.61 8.45
CA GLU A 310 6.19 18.28 8.19
C GLU A 310 5.12 17.25 7.81
N VAL A 311 5.49 16.28 6.97
CA VAL A 311 4.66 15.10 6.73
C VAL A 311 4.67 14.24 7.99
N ASP A 312 3.51 14.09 8.64
CA ASP A 312 3.40 13.43 9.94
C ASP A 312 3.50 11.90 9.83
N GLU A 313 2.96 11.35 8.75
CA GLU A 313 2.92 9.90 8.54
C GLU A 313 3.18 9.55 7.07
N VAL A 314 4.05 8.57 6.83
CA VAL A 314 4.28 7.94 5.52
C VAL A 314 3.95 6.46 5.64
N LEU A 315 2.78 6.08 5.11
CA LEU A 315 2.25 4.73 5.16
C LEU A 315 2.62 3.95 3.90
N LEU A 316 3.49 2.96 4.05
CA LEU A 316 3.88 2.06 2.97
C LEU A 316 2.89 0.90 2.85
N VAL A 317 2.19 0.80 1.73
CA VAL A 317 1.23 -0.28 1.47
C VAL A 317 1.92 -1.46 0.77
N ILE A 318 1.94 -2.60 1.46
CA ILE A 318 2.52 -3.86 0.99
C ILE A 318 1.41 -4.89 0.86
N ASP A 319 1.42 -5.63 -0.25
CA ASP A 319 0.52 -6.75 -0.47
C ASP A 319 1.04 -8.00 0.26
N ALA A 320 0.27 -8.51 1.23
CA ALA A 320 0.65 -9.67 2.03
C ALA A 320 0.89 -10.93 1.17
N THR A 321 0.29 -11.03 -0.03
CA THR A 321 0.47 -12.18 -0.92
C THR A 321 1.85 -12.21 -1.60
N THR A 322 2.52 -11.05 -1.68
CA THR A 322 3.81 -10.90 -2.37
C THR A 322 5.02 -11.39 -1.57
N GLY A 323 4.86 -11.63 -0.27
CA GLY A 323 5.91 -12.16 0.61
C GLY A 323 7.21 -11.35 0.53
N GLN A 324 8.34 -12.05 0.39
CA GLN A 324 9.69 -11.45 0.34
C GLN A 324 9.91 -10.51 -0.85
N ASN A 325 9.13 -10.63 -1.93
CA ASN A 325 9.21 -9.71 -3.05
C ASN A 325 8.71 -8.32 -2.66
N GLY A 326 7.60 -8.25 -1.92
CA GLY A 326 7.08 -6.99 -1.38
C GLY A 326 8.08 -6.31 -0.46
N LEU A 327 8.78 -7.11 0.36
CA LEU A 327 9.82 -6.61 1.27
C LEU A 327 11.03 -5.98 0.55
N THR A 328 11.51 -6.64 -0.50
CA THR A 328 12.63 -6.12 -1.29
C THR A 328 12.27 -4.77 -1.93
N GLN A 329 11.02 -4.64 -2.39
CA GLN A 329 10.52 -3.39 -2.96
C GLN A 329 10.35 -2.32 -1.88
N ALA A 330 9.85 -2.68 -0.70
CA ALA A 330 9.66 -1.79 0.44
C ALA A 330 10.96 -1.10 0.90
N LYS A 331 12.08 -1.83 0.89
CA LYS A 331 13.41 -1.26 1.20
C LYS A 331 13.75 -0.09 0.28
N VAL A 332 13.50 -0.22 -1.01
CA VAL A 332 13.78 0.84 -2.00
C VAL A 332 12.95 2.10 -1.74
N PHE A 333 11.69 1.97 -1.33
CA PHE A 333 10.86 3.13 -0.96
C PHE A 333 11.40 3.84 0.29
N SER A 334 11.88 3.06 1.27
CA SER A 334 12.38 3.58 2.54
C SER A 334 13.72 4.31 2.40
N GLU A 335 14.45 4.12 1.30
CA GLU A 335 15.64 4.89 0.95
C GLU A 335 15.31 6.32 0.46
N VAL A 336 14.07 6.57 0.05
CA VAL A 336 13.65 7.80 -0.65
C VAL A 336 12.76 8.67 0.21
N VAL A 337 11.86 8.06 0.99
CA VAL A 337 10.98 8.75 1.93
C VAL A 337 11.05 8.07 3.30
N PRO A 338 10.97 8.83 4.40
CA PRO A 338 10.99 8.25 5.75
C PRO A 338 9.66 7.57 6.04
N VAL A 339 9.56 6.28 5.71
CA VAL A 339 8.41 5.45 6.04
C VAL A 339 8.25 5.42 7.56
N THR A 340 7.04 5.66 8.06
CA THR A 340 6.73 5.69 9.51
C THR A 340 5.88 4.49 9.94
N GLY A 341 5.21 3.84 8.99
CA GLY A 341 4.38 2.67 9.25
C GLY A 341 4.03 1.91 7.98
N VAL A 342 3.63 0.67 8.14
CA VAL A 342 3.23 -0.22 7.05
C VAL A 342 1.75 -0.55 7.14
N VAL A 343 1.10 -0.62 5.98
CA VAL A 343 -0.24 -1.20 5.80
C VAL A 343 -0.11 -2.50 5.03
N LEU A 344 -0.53 -3.61 5.64
CA LEU A 344 -0.58 -4.90 4.96
C LEU A 344 -1.94 -5.11 4.33
N SER A 345 -2.03 -5.08 3.00
CA SER A 345 -3.27 -5.38 2.29
C SER A 345 -3.42 -6.87 1.98
N LYS A 346 -4.66 -7.29 1.69
CA LYS A 346 -5.01 -8.66 1.25
C LYS A 346 -4.58 -9.76 2.23
N LEU A 347 -4.61 -9.47 3.53
CA LEU A 347 -4.20 -10.43 4.56
C LEU A 347 -5.18 -11.61 4.65
N ASP A 348 -6.43 -11.42 4.25
CA ASP A 348 -7.48 -12.44 4.19
C ASP A 348 -7.24 -13.49 3.09
N GLY A 349 -6.50 -13.14 2.04
CA GLY A 349 -6.19 -14.04 0.93
C GLY A 349 -5.00 -14.96 1.19
N THR A 350 -4.37 -14.95 2.37
CA THR A 350 -3.11 -15.65 2.56
C THR A 350 -2.81 -16.15 3.97
N ALA A 351 -2.18 -17.33 4.05
CA ALA A 351 -1.58 -17.88 5.28
C ALA A 351 -0.17 -17.30 5.57
N LYS A 352 0.30 -16.36 4.75
CA LYS A 352 1.65 -15.75 4.81
C LYS A 352 1.75 -14.61 5.83
N GLY A 353 1.06 -14.75 6.98
CA GLY A 353 1.04 -13.72 8.02
C GLY A 353 2.41 -13.43 8.65
N GLY A 354 3.39 -14.32 8.45
CA GLY A 354 4.74 -14.17 8.98
C GLY A 354 5.57 -13.04 8.40
N ILE A 355 5.16 -12.47 7.27
CA ILE A 355 5.89 -11.36 6.64
C ILE A 355 6.03 -10.12 7.55
N ILE A 356 5.17 -9.98 8.58
CA ILE A 356 5.20 -8.86 9.54
C ILE A 356 6.55 -8.75 10.24
N VAL A 357 7.08 -9.87 10.76
CA VAL A 357 8.36 -9.88 11.48
C VAL A 357 9.48 -9.46 10.54
N ALA A 358 9.51 -10.03 9.32
CA ALA A 358 10.50 -9.69 8.32
C ALA A 358 10.42 -8.23 7.85
N ILE A 359 9.22 -7.66 7.76
CA ILE A 359 9.02 -6.22 7.46
C ILE A 359 9.59 -5.35 8.57
N GLN A 360 9.27 -5.67 9.83
CA GLN A 360 9.74 -4.90 10.98
C GLN A 360 11.27 -4.97 11.10
N ASP A 361 11.86 -6.15 10.94
CA ASP A 361 13.32 -6.33 11.00
C ASP A 361 14.04 -5.58 9.87
N ALA A 362 13.45 -5.57 8.68
CA ALA A 362 14.06 -4.98 7.49
C ALA A 362 13.92 -3.45 7.41
N LEU A 363 12.79 -2.90 7.86
CA LEU A 363 12.45 -1.49 7.69
C LEU A 363 12.52 -0.71 9.00
N GLY A 364 12.52 -1.38 10.16
CA GLY A 364 12.52 -0.73 11.47
C GLY A 364 11.24 0.02 11.80
N VAL A 365 10.12 -0.32 11.15
CA VAL A 365 8.82 0.37 11.32
C VAL A 365 7.69 -0.61 11.59
N PRO A 366 6.65 -0.22 12.35
CA PRO A 366 5.54 -1.10 12.65
C PRO A 366 4.57 -1.27 11.48
N VAL A 367 3.96 -2.44 11.39
CA VAL A 367 2.66 -2.60 10.72
C VAL A 367 1.59 -1.92 11.59
N LYS A 368 0.95 -0.88 11.08
CA LYS A 368 -0.07 -0.11 11.79
C LYS A 368 -1.50 -0.52 11.42
N LEU A 369 -1.69 -0.95 10.17
CA LEU A 369 -3.01 -1.29 9.62
C LEU A 369 -2.95 -2.60 8.82
N VAL A 370 -4.07 -3.30 8.79
CA VAL A 370 -4.27 -4.51 7.98
C VAL A 370 -5.56 -4.42 7.17
N GLY A 371 -5.46 -4.70 5.87
CA GLY A 371 -6.56 -4.84 4.95
C GLY A 371 -7.06 -6.28 4.96
N LEU A 372 -8.34 -6.45 5.27
CA LEU A 372 -8.93 -7.74 5.58
C LEU A 372 -9.88 -8.26 4.51
N GLY A 373 -9.96 -7.60 3.36
CA GLY A 373 -10.85 -7.97 2.27
C GLY A 373 -11.16 -6.79 1.36
N GLU A 374 -12.16 -6.97 0.50
CA GLU A 374 -12.56 -5.99 -0.52
C GLU A 374 -13.63 -5.01 -0.05
N GLY A 375 -14.32 -5.30 1.06
CA GLY A 375 -15.38 -4.46 1.60
C GLY A 375 -14.88 -3.07 2.03
N PRO A 376 -15.75 -2.04 2.05
CA PRO A 376 -15.36 -0.67 2.34
C PRO A 376 -14.82 -0.47 3.75
N ASP A 377 -15.26 -1.29 4.70
CA ASP A 377 -14.83 -1.28 6.10
C ASP A 377 -13.77 -2.34 6.43
N ASP A 378 -13.25 -3.06 5.42
CA ASP A 378 -12.24 -4.12 5.59
C ASP A 378 -10.81 -3.52 5.69
N LEU A 379 -10.62 -2.57 6.61
CA LEU A 379 -9.33 -2.03 7.05
C LEU A 379 -9.40 -1.88 8.57
N ALA A 380 -8.44 -2.42 9.30
CA ALA A 380 -8.43 -2.38 10.76
C ALA A 380 -7.04 -2.01 11.32
N PRO A 381 -6.97 -1.39 12.51
CA PRO A 381 -5.73 -1.29 13.26
C PRO A 381 -5.11 -2.66 13.51
N PHE A 382 -3.80 -2.73 13.37
CA PHE A 382 -3.05 -3.93 13.68
C PHE A 382 -2.93 -4.10 15.19
N ASN A 383 -3.29 -5.28 15.70
CA ASN A 383 -3.08 -5.67 17.08
C ASN A 383 -2.25 -6.96 17.11
N ALA A 384 -1.07 -6.91 17.74
CA ALA A 384 -0.13 -8.03 17.76
C ALA A 384 -0.70 -9.26 18.48
N GLN A 385 -1.41 -9.06 19.60
CA GLN A 385 -2.02 -10.14 20.38
C GLN A 385 -3.12 -10.84 19.58
N ASP A 386 -4.05 -10.07 18.98
CA ASP A 386 -5.12 -10.62 18.14
C ASP A 386 -4.54 -11.34 16.92
N PHE A 387 -3.47 -10.79 16.35
CA PHE A 387 -2.75 -11.39 15.23
C PHE A 387 -2.15 -12.75 15.58
N VAL A 388 -1.33 -12.82 16.63
CA VAL A 388 -0.68 -14.07 17.06
C VAL A 388 -1.71 -15.07 17.59
N THR A 389 -2.74 -14.60 18.27
CA THR A 389 -3.84 -15.46 18.73
C THR A 389 -4.54 -16.11 17.55
N GLY A 390 -4.86 -15.34 16.49
CA GLY A 390 -5.44 -15.88 15.27
C GLY A 390 -4.50 -16.83 14.52
N LEU A 391 -3.19 -16.53 14.49
CA LEU A 391 -2.18 -17.35 13.84
C LEU A 391 -2.04 -18.75 14.48
N LEU A 392 -2.18 -18.81 15.81
CA LEU A 392 -2.02 -20.02 16.62
C LEU A 392 -3.35 -20.66 17.02
N ALA A 393 -4.48 -20.13 16.55
CA ALA A 393 -5.83 -20.59 16.85
C ALA A 393 -6.15 -21.97 16.28
#